data_AF-A0A399D1Q0-F1
#
_entry.id   AF-A0A399D1Q0-F1
#
_cell.length_a   1.000
_cell.length_b   1.000
_cell.length_c   1.000
_cell.angle_alpha   90.00
_cell.angle_beta   90.00
_cell.angle_gamma   90.00
#
_symmetry.space_group_name_H-M   'P 1'
#
loop_
_entity.id
_entity.type
_entity.pdbx_description
1 polymer ?
#
loop_
_entity_poly.entity_id
_entity_poly.type
_entity_poly.pdbx_seq_one_letter_code
_entity_poly.pdbx_strand_id
1 'polypeptide(L)'
;MKAKNFTRRKFVGTVSASTLGAVAIGSIPAFGATKTSNKLAILGGNPVRQNKSWPDWPYVDKNVMDSIEKTTQSGIWCRIQSKDGTVPTFEKEYARMMGVTRCVAVGSGTQALHTAVEALGLGPGDEVITSPYTDPGTIAAILSARALPVLADIDRYSFQVDPDDVERRITKNTKAIMPVHMMGQPADLDRFLQIARKYNLFLIEDACQAHFAKFRGKMLGSIGDIGCFSHQSSKVISC
;
A
#
# COMPACT_ATOMS: atom_id res chain seq x y z
N MET A 1 29.30 -14.34 45.81
CA MET A 1 29.09 -15.67 45.16
C MET A 1 29.01 -15.45 43.66
N LYS A 2 29.85 -16.11 42.86
CA LYS A 2 29.93 -15.90 41.39
C LYS A 2 28.64 -16.39 40.71
N ALA A 3 28.00 -15.54 39.91
CA ALA A 3 26.88 -15.92 39.07
C ALA A 3 27.34 -17.00 38.08
N LYS A 4 26.72 -18.18 38.13
CA LYS A 4 27.02 -19.28 37.20
C LYS A 4 26.66 -18.83 35.78
N ASN A 5 27.65 -18.85 34.88
CA ASN A 5 27.50 -18.60 33.44
C ASN A 5 26.52 -19.59 32.80
N PHE A 6 25.22 -19.31 32.90
CA PHE A 6 24.15 -20.07 32.25
C PHE A 6 23.78 -19.33 30.96
N THR A 7 24.38 -19.75 29.85
CA THR A 7 24.09 -19.17 28.54
C THR A 7 22.85 -19.84 27.94
N ARG A 8 22.12 -19.13 27.07
CA ARG A 8 20.97 -19.67 26.32
C ARG A 8 21.33 -20.96 25.57
N ARG A 9 22.56 -21.07 25.05
CA ARG A 9 23.07 -22.31 24.42
C ARG A 9 23.19 -23.47 25.42
N LYS A 10 23.67 -23.23 26.65
CA LYS A 10 23.73 -24.26 27.69
C LYS A 10 22.34 -24.72 28.13
N PHE A 11 21.40 -23.78 28.25
CA PHE A 11 20.00 -24.10 28.57
C PHE A 11 19.37 -24.97 27.48
N VAL A 12 19.46 -24.56 26.20
CA VAL A 12 18.93 -25.33 25.08
C VAL A 12 19.58 -26.71 24.99
N GLY A 13 20.92 -26.82 25.11
CA GLY A 13 21.61 -28.11 25.09
C GLY A 13 21.19 -29.06 26.22
N THR A 14 20.97 -28.52 27.43
CA THR A 14 20.53 -29.31 28.60
C THR A 14 19.09 -29.80 28.43
N VAL A 15 18.20 -28.92 27.96
CA VAL A 15 16.78 -29.25 27.69
C VAL A 15 16.66 -30.26 26.56
N SER A 16 17.48 -30.17 25.50
CA SER A 16 17.48 -31.14 24.41
C SER A 16 17.90 -32.55 24.86
N ALA A 17 18.88 -32.66 25.76
CA ALA A 17 19.33 -33.95 26.29
C ALA A 17 18.28 -34.63 27.19
N SER A 18 17.61 -33.87 28.06
CA SER A 18 16.51 -34.41 28.89
C SER A 18 15.30 -34.82 28.06
N THR A 19 15.03 -34.11 26.96
CA THR A 19 13.93 -34.44 26.05
C THR A 19 14.22 -35.73 25.26
N LEU A 20 15.47 -35.97 24.85
CA LEU A 20 15.89 -37.23 24.21
C LEU A 20 15.74 -38.43 25.14
N GLY A 21 16.08 -38.27 26.43
CA GLY A 21 15.84 -39.31 27.44
C GLY A 21 14.35 -39.63 27.61
N ALA A 22 13.50 -38.61 27.70
CA ALA A 22 12.06 -38.79 27.85
C ALA A 22 11.37 -39.40 26.61
N VAL A 23 11.92 -39.18 25.41
CA VAL A 23 11.48 -39.80 24.15
C VAL A 23 11.92 -41.27 24.07
N ALA A 24 13.14 -41.60 24.50
CA ALA A 24 13.63 -42.97 24.51
C ALA A 24 12.85 -43.89 25.48
N ILE A 25 12.26 -43.30 26.53
CA ILE A 25 11.44 -44.02 27.54
C ILE A 25 9.95 -44.03 27.14
N GLY A 26 9.58 -43.50 25.96
CA GLY A 26 8.21 -43.56 25.43
C GLY A 26 7.19 -42.66 26.14
N SER A 27 7.64 -41.86 27.10
CA SER A 27 6.79 -40.99 27.94
C SER A 27 6.32 -39.70 27.28
N ILE A 28 6.83 -39.36 26.09
CA ILE A 28 6.38 -38.22 25.28
C ILE A 28 6.19 -38.71 23.83
N PRO A 29 5.01 -38.52 23.21
CA PRO A 29 4.84 -38.84 21.80
C PRO A 29 5.85 -38.04 20.99
N ALA A 30 6.57 -38.69 20.07
CA ALA A 30 7.55 -38.07 19.18
C ALA A 30 6.87 -37.13 18.17
N PHE A 31 6.33 -36.02 18.65
CA PHE A 31 5.98 -34.89 17.80
C PHE A 31 7.28 -34.19 17.39
N GLY A 32 7.73 -34.42 16.15
CA GLY A 32 8.58 -33.46 15.46
C GLY A 32 10.04 -33.84 15.18
N ALA A 33 10.39 -35.12 15.08
CA ALA A 33 11.71 -35.53 14.57
C ALA A 33 11.63 -36.10 13.15
N THR A 34 11.17 -35.31 12.18
CA THR A 34 11.36 -35.63 10.75
C THR A 34 12.76 -35.21 10.31
N LYS A 35 13.51 -36.09 9.62
CA LYS A 35 14.88 -35.87 9.09
C LYS A 35 15.07 -34.60 8.23
N THR A 36 14.00 -33.90 7.87
CA THR A 36 13.98 -32.68 7.05
C THR A 36 13.66 -31.40 7.83
N SER A 37 13.57 -31.46 9.17
CA SER A 37 13.16 -30.35 10.06
C SER A 37 13.99 -29.06 9.95
N ASN A 38 15.20 -29.11 9.39
CA ASN A 38 16.11 -27.96 9.32
C ASN A 38 16.26 -27.35 7.92
N LYS A 39 15.51 -27.84 6.91
CA LYS A 39 15.60 -27.30 5.54
C LYS A 39 14.38 -26.43 5.27
N LEU A 40 14.59 -25.23 4.72
CA LEU A 40 13.48 -24.37 4.28
C LEU A 40 12.65 -25.11 3.23
N ALA A 41 11.34 -24.92 3.24
CA ALA A 41 10.42 -25.55 2.29
C ALA A 41 10.80 -25.25 0.82
N ILE A 42 11.18 -24.00 0.54
CA ILE A 42 11.66 -23.58 -0.79
C ILE A 42 12.95 -24.30 -1.24
N LEU A 43 13.70 -24.86 -0.29
CA LEU A 43 14.92 -25.63 -0.55
C LEU A 43 14.66 -27.15 -0.51
N GLY A 44 13.40 -27.59 -0.56
CA GLY A 44 13.02 -29.00 -0.51
C GLY A 44 12.90 -29.58 0.91
N GLY A 45 12.75 -28.72 1.92
CA GLY A 45 12.27 -29.13 3.24
C GLY A 45 10.75 -29.29 3.29
N ASN A 46 10.22 -29.77 4.41
CA ASN A 46 8.77 -29.94 4.57
C ASN A 46 8.09 -28.57 4.78
N PRO A 47 7.10 -28.19 3.95
CA PRO A 47 6.33 -26.98 4.18
C PRO A 47 5.60 -27.04 5.52
N VAL A 48 5.62 -25.93 6.27
CA VAL A 48 4.83 -25.78 7.51
C VAL A 48 3.32 -25.88 7.21
N ARG A 49 2.90 -25.55 5.98
CA ARG A 49 1.53 -25.65 5.50
C ARG A 49 1.48 -26.39 4.17
N GLN A 50 1.36 -27.72 4.23
CA GLN A 50 1.40 -28.57 3.04
C GLN A 50 0.15 -28.48 2.16
N ASN A 51 -1.02 -28.25 2.77
CA ASN A 51 -2.33 -28.30 2.09
C ASN A 51 -3.08 -26.95 2.15
N LYS A 52 -2.37 -25.83 2.24
CA LYS A 52 -3.03 -24.52 2.28
C LYS A 52 -3.26 -24.00 0.86
N SER A 53 -4.52 -23.90 0.46
CA SER A 53 -4.92 -23.05 -0.66
C SER A 53 -4.93 -21.59 -0.21
N TRP A 54 -4.52 -20.71 -1.12
CA TRP A 54 -4.65 -19.27 -0.95
C TRP A 54 -5.81 -18.80 -1.83
N PRO A 55 -6.55 -17.76 -1.44
CA PRO A 55 -7.50 -17.14 -2.34
C PRO A 55 -6.80 -16.69 -3.62
N ASP A 56 -7.39 -17.01 -4.76
CA ASP A 56 -6.92 -16.48 -6.04
C ASP A 56 -7.27 -14.99 -6.14
N TRP A 57 -6.45 -14.27 -6.91
CA TRP A 57 -6.64 -12.85 -7.15
C TRP A 57 -6.26 -12.53 -8.61
N PRO A 58 -7.05 -11.71 -9.34
CA PRO A 58 -8.24 -10.97 -8.91
C PRO A 58 -9.50 -11.85 -8.69
N TYR A 59 -10.40 -11.38 -7.83
CA TYR A 59 -11.70 -12.02 -7.60
C TYR A 59 -12.65 -11.79 -8.77
N VAL A 60 -13.28 -12.85 -9.27
CA VAL A 60 -14.30 -12.81 -10.33
C VAL A 60 -15.50 -13.64 -9.90
N ASP A 61 -16.69 -13.07 -10.05
CA ASP A 61 -17.96 -13.77 -9.83
C ASP A 61 -18.98 -13.46 -10.93
N LYS A 62 -20.18 -14.01 -10.77
CA LYS A 62 -21.27 -13.80 -11.71
C LYS A 62 -21.66 -12.33 -11.85
N ASN A 63 -21.60 -11.53 -10.78
CA ASN A 63 -21.96 -10.11 -10.86
C ASN A 63 -20.95 -9.34 -11.72
N VAL A 64 -19.65 -9.67 -11.62
CA VAL A 64 -18.61 -9.10 -12.48
C VAL A 64 -18.87 -9.48 -13.94
N MET A 65 -19.13 -10.76 -14.21
CA MET A 65 -19.41 -11.24 -15.57
C MET A 65 -20.66 -10.61 -16.18
N ASP A 66 -21.76 -10.56 -15.42
CA ASP A 66 -23.03 -9.96 -15.84
C ASP A 66 -22.84 -8.44 -16.12
N SER A 67 -22.01 -7.75 -15.32
CA SER A 67 -21.70 -6.32 -15.53
C SER A 67 -20.90 -6.07 -16.82
N ILE A 68 -19.94 -6.95 -17.13
CA ILE A 68 -19.17 -6.90 -18.38
C ILE A 68 -20.12 -7.16 -19.56
N GLU A 69 -20.90 -8.23 -19.51
CA GLU A 69 -21.86 -8.59 -20.56
C GLU A 69 -22.85 -7.44 -20.83
N LYS A 70 -23.45 -6.88 -19.77
CA LYS A 70 -24.35 -5.73 -19.86
C LYS A 70 -23.69 -4.52 -20.53
N THR A 71 -22.44 -4.21 -20.15
CA THR A 71 -21.70 -3.09 -20.74
C THR A 71 -21.42 -3.36 -22.23
N THR A 72 -20.99 -4.57 -22.58
CA THR A 72 -20.73 -4.98 -23.97
C THR A 72 -22.00 -4.87 -24.82
N GLN A 73 -23.11 -5.46 -24.37
CA GLN A 73 -24.39 -5.44 -25.09
C GLN A 73 -24.98 -4.03 -25.24
N SER A 74 -24.68 -3.11 -24.32
CA SER A 74 -25.19 -1.73 -24.38
C SER A 74 -24.66 -0.90 -25.56
N GLY A 75 -23.49 -1.24 -26.11
CA GLY A 75 -22.78 -0.43 -27.10
C GLY A 75 -22.22 0.92 -26.56
N ILE A 76 -22.35 1.18 -25.26
CA ILE A 76 -21.83 2.38 -24.58
C ILE A 76 -20.50 2.01 -23.92
N TRP A 77 -19.41 2.18 -24.64
CA TRP A 77 -18.06 1.76 -24.23
C TRP A 77 -17.13 2.91 -23.88
N CYS A 78 -17.60 4.15 -24.05
CA CYS A 78 -16.86 5.35 -23.70
C CYS A 78 -17.75 6.31 -22.90
N ARG A 79 -17.17 6.93 -21.87
CA ARG A 79 -17.87 7.88 -20.98
C ARG A 79 -18.53 9.04 -21.70
N ILE A 80 -18.04 9.43 -22.89
CA ILE A 80 -18.61 10.53 -23.67
C ILE A 80 -19.97 10.19 -24.30
N GLN A 81 -20.30 8.89 -24.40
CA GLN A 81 -21.52 8.42 -25.04
C GLN A 81 -22.73 8.50 -24.10
N SER A 82 -22.54 8.51 -22.78
CA SER A 82 -23.64 8.59 -21.82
C SER A 82 -23.22 9.24 -20.50
N LYS A 83 -24.04 10.17 -20.03
CA LYS A 83 -23.89 10.84 -18.72
C LYS A 83 -24.24 9.93 -17.53
N ASP A 84 -24.94 8.83 -17.80
CA ASP A 84 -25.37 7.85 -16.81
C ASP A 84 -24.87 6.43 -17.17
N GLY A 85 -23.77 6.35 -17.94
CA GLY A 85 -23.10 5.09 -18.25
C GLY A 85 -22.34 4.50 -17.04
N THR A 86 -21.62 3.40 -17.27
CA THR A 86 -20.87 2.68 -16.23
C THR A 86 -19.84 3.58 -15.51
N VAL A 87 -19.07 4.37 -16.26
CA VAL A 87 -18.03 5.24 -15.68
C VAL A 87 -18.63 6.37 -14.81
N PRO A 88 -19.58 7.20 -15.28
CA PRO A 88 -20.21 8.20 -14.41
C PRO A 88 -20.93 7.60 -13.20
N THR A 89 -21.51 6.42 -13.34
CA THR A 89 -22.15 5.71 -12.21
C THR A 89 -21.12 5.29 -11.16
N PHE A 90 -20.00 4.71 -11.59
CA PHE A 90 -18.88 4.40 -10.71
C PHE A 90 -18.34 5.66 -10.00
N GLU A 91 -18.12 6.75 -10.72
CA GLU A 91 -17.64 8.02 -10.12
C GLU A 91 -18.58 8.53 -9.02
N LYS A 92 -19.91 8.51 -9.25
CA LYS A 92 -20.92 8.91 -8.27
C LYS A 92 -20.89 8.01 -7.03
N GLU A 93 -20.88 6.70 -7.21
CA GLU A 93 -20.88 5.74 -6.09
C GLU A 93 -19.57 5.75 -5.31
N TYR A 94 -18.42 5.82 -6.01
CA TYR A 94 -17.12 5.88 -5.38
C TYR A 94 -16.97 7.17 -4.55
N ALA A 95 -17.38 8.32 -5.09
CA ALA A 95 -17.41 9.58 -4.34
C ALA A 95 -18.26 9.48 -3.06
N ARG A 96 -19.47 8.87 -3.18
CA ARG A 96 -20.37 8.63 -2.04
C ARG A 96 -19.73 7.73 -0.99
N MET A 97 -19.09 6.64 -1.39
CA MET A 97 -18.42 5.70 -0.47
C MET A 97 -17.21 6.33 0.23
N MET A 98 -16.47 7.17 -0.50
CA MET A 98 -15.32 7.90 0.03
C MET A 98 -15.71 9.09 0.93
N GLY A 99 -16.96 9.57 0.83
CA GLY A 99 -17.42 10.75 1.55
C GLY A 99 -16.87 12.06 0.96
N VAL A 100 -16.60 12.09 -0.34
CA VAL A 100 -16.07 13.26 -1.07
C VAL A 100 -17.11 13.81 -2.04
N THR A 101 -16.98 15.08 -2.40
CA THR A 101 -17.94 15.76 -3.30
C THR A 101 -17.82 15.30 -4.75
N ARG A 102 -16.61 14.91 -5.19
CA ARG A 102 -16.32 14.57 -6.59
C ARG A 102 -15.31 13.44 -6.68
N CYS A 103 -15.45 12.62 -7.73
CA CYS A 103 -14.50 11.60 -8.15
C CYS A 103 -14.39 11.66 -9.68
N VAL A 104 -13.19 11.46 -10.21
CA VAL A 104 -12.95 11.35 -11.65
C VAL A 104 -12.17 10.07 -11.91
N ALA A 105 -12.78 9.16 -12.68
CA ALA A 105 -12.13 7.93 -13.11
C ALA A 105 -11.21 8.20 -14.30
N VAL A 106 -10.02 7.63 -14.24
CA VAL A 106 -8.97 7.70 -15.26
C VAL A 106 -8.41 6.29 -15.53
N GLY A 107 -7.54 6.15 -16.53
CA GLY A 107 -7.11 4.85 -17.03
C GLY A 107 -6.12 4.09 -16.13
N SER A 108 -5.45 4.74 -15.17
CA SER A 108 -4.53 4.06 -14.24
C SER A 108 -4.22 4.92 -13.01
N GLY A 109 -3.61 4.33 -11.98
CA GLY A 109 -3.11 5.06 -10.81
C GLY A 109 -2.03 6.09 -11.15
N THR A 110 -1.09 5.74 -12.05
CA THR A 110 -0.08 6.68 -12.56
C THR A 110 -0.75 7.87 -13.26
N GLN A 111 -1.79 7.62 -14.07
CA GLN A 111 -2.55 8.69 -14.70
C GLN A 111 -3.31 9.53 -13.67
N ALA A 112 -3.83 8.95 -12.59
CA ALA A 112 -4.51 9.68 -11.52
C ALA A 112 -3.54 10.65 -10.83
N LEU A 113 -2.35 10.18 -10.46
CA LEU A 113 -1.30 10.99 -9.86
C LEU A 113 -0.84 12.11 -10.80
N HIS A 114 -0.60 11.79 -12.08
CA HIS A 114 -0.21 12.78 -13.07
C HIS A 114 -1.29 13.85 -13.26
N THR A 115 -2.56 13.43 -13.35
CA THR A 115 -3.71 14.33 -13.46
C THR A 115 -3.82 15.23 -12.23
N ALA A 116 -3.55 14.72 -11.03
CA ALA A 116 -3.56 15.51 -9.80
C ALA A 116 -2.46 16.59 -9.80
N VAL A 117 -1.24 16.24 -10.20
CA VAL A 117 -0.12 17.19 -10.29
C VAL A 117 -0.43 18.31 -11.29
N GLU A 118 -0.86 17.96 -12.50
CA GLU A 118 -1.22 18.94 -13.55
C GLU A 118 -2.45 19.78 -13.14
N ALA A 119 -3.47 19.18 -12.51
CA ALA A 119 -4.67 19.90 -12.07
C ALA A 119 -4.40 20.95 -10.98
N LEU A 120 -3.36 20.74 -10.17
CA LEU A 120 -2.88 21.71 -9.18
C LEU A 120 -1.97 22.78 -9.79
N GLY A 121 -1.70 22.70 -11.10
CA GLY A 121 -0.90 23.66 -11.85
C GLY A 121 0.61 23.53 -11.64
N LEU A 122 1.08 22.38 -11.14
CA LEU A 122 2.51 22.12 -10.94
C LEU A 122 3.18 21.77 -12.27
N GLY A 123 4.41 22.23 -12.46
CA GLY A 123 5.15 21.96 -13.68
C GLY A 123 6.64 22.31 -13.61
N PRO A 124 7.25 22.76 -14.73
CA PRO A 124 8.66 23.09 -14.79
C PRO A 124 9.10 24.08 -13.70
N GLY A 125 10.11 23.69 -12.91
CA GLY A 125 10.66 24.51 -11.83
C GLY A 125 10.04 24.25 -10.46
N ASP A 126 8.94 23.50 -10.39
CA ASP A 126 8.33 23.08 -9.13
C ASP A 126 8.92 21.77 -8.63
N GLU A 127 8.98 21.63 -7.30
CA GLU A 127 9.38 20.41 -6.61
C GLU A 127 8.17 19.75 -5.91
N VAL A 128 8.09 18.42 -6.01
CA VAL A 128 7.14 17.59 -5.28
C VAL A 128 7.91 16.62 -4.40
N ILE A 129 7.75 16.72 -3.09
CA ILE A 129 8.44 15.82 -2.16
C ILE A 129 7.64 14.52 -2.01
N THR A 130 8.30 13.37 -2.16
CA THR A 130 7.68 12.04 -2.02
C THR A 130 8.68 11.00 -1.47
N SER A 131 8.24 9.74 -1.37
CA SER A 131 9.03 8.61 -0.87
C SER A 131 9.90 7.97 -1.97
N PRO A 132 11.14 7.54 -1.67
CA PRO A 132 11.90 6.62 -2.54
C PRO A 132 11.35 5.19 -2.49
N TYR A 133 10.62 4.84 -1.43
CA TYR A 133 9.95 3.55 -1.29
C TYR A 133 8.50 3.68 -1.76
N THR A 134 8.30 3.52 -3.06
CA THR A 134 6.99 3.59 -3.72
C THR A 134 6.99 2.86 -5.07
N ASP A 135 5.83 2.75 -5.70
CA ASP A 135 5.69 2.34 -7.09
C ASP A 135 6.30 3.40 -8.04
N PRO A 136 6.97 3.01 -9.14
CA PRO A 136 7.51 3.96 -10.11
C PRO A 136 6.49 4.96 -10.66
N GLY A 137 5.20 4.62 -10.65
CA GLY A 137 4.09 5.49 -11.05
C GLY A 137 4.03 6.81 -10.27
N THR A 138 4.37 6.83 -8.98
CA THR A 138 4.41 8.06 -8.17
C THR A 138 5.45 9.04 -8.72
N ILE A 139 6.67 8.55 -8.99
CA ILE A 139 7.77 9.36 -9.51
C ILE A 139 7.51 9.75 -10.97
N ALA A 140 7.04 8.79 -11.78
CA ALA A 140 6.74 9.01 -13.19
C ALA A 140 5.64 10.06 -13.38
N ALA A 141 4.64 10.11 -12.50
CA ALA A 141 3.59 11.13 -12.53
C ALA A 141 4.14 12.56 -12.36
N ILE A 142 5.05 12.75 -11.41
CA ILE A 142 5.69 14.05 -11.15
C ILE A 142 6.56 14.46 -12.36
N LEU A 143 7.38 13.54 -12.86
CA LEU A 143 8.24 13.78 -14.01
C LEU A 143 7.46 14.03 -15.31
N SER A 144 6.32 13.36 -15.51
CA SER A 144 5.48 13.56 -16.70
C SER A 144 4.88 14.97 -16.73
N ALA A 145 4.57 15.53 -15.56
CA ALA A 145 4.16 16.93 -15.42
C ALA A 145 5.33 17.92 -15.59
N ARG A 146 6.57 17.43 -15.74
CA ARG A 146 7.82 18.20 -15.83
C ARG A 146 8.24 18.88 -14.51
N ALA A 147 7.65 18.46 -13.39
CA ALA A 147 8.09 18.84 -12.05
C ALA A 147 9.24 17.94 -11.57
N LEU A 148 9.96 18.37 -10.53
CA LEU A 148 11.08 17.64 -9.95
C LEU A 148 10.63 16.81 -8.73
N PRO A 149 10.71 15.46 -8.76
CA PRO A 149 10.51 14.66 -7.56
C PRO A 149 11.69 14.81 -6.62
N VAL A 150 11.42 15.20 -5.38
CA VAL A 150 12.41 15.27 -4.29
C VAL A 150 12.14 14.12 -3.33
N LEU A 151 13.09 13.20 -3.20
CA LEU A 151 12.92 11.98 -2.41
C LEU A 151 13.28 12.23 -0.95
N ALA A 152 12.32 12.08 -0.04
CA ALA A 152 12.50 12.12 1.41
C ALA A 152 12.57 10.70 1.98
N ASP A 153 13.44 10.47 2.96
CA ASP A 153 13.65 9.15 3.56
C ASP A 153 12.39 8.65 4.30
N ILE A 154 12.38 7.37 4.65
CA ILE A 154 11.25 6.71 5.30
C ILE A 154 11.50 6.46 6.78
N ASP A 155 10.42 6.42 7.56
CA ASP A 155 10.48 5.85 8.89
C ASP A 155 10.65 4.33 8.80
N ARG A 156 11.69 3.81 9.46
CA ARG A 156 12.10 2.40 9.38
C ARG A 156 11.10 1.40 9.96
N TYR A 157 10.15 1.86 10.77
CA TYR A 157 9.20 0.99 11.46
C TYR A 157 7.85 0.93 10.74
N SER A 158 7.39 2.05 10.20
CA SER A 158 6.13 2.17 9.47
C SER A 158 6.27 2.04 7.96
N PHE A 159 7.50 2.22 7.43
CA PHE A 159 7.82 2.32 6.00
C PHE A 159 7.09 3.45 5.27
N GLN A 160 6.50 4.38 6.02
CA GLN A 160 5.93 5.61 5.47
C GLN A 160 7.04 6.66 5.34
N VAL A 161 6.86 7.62 4.45
CA VAL A 161 7.79 8.76 4.33
C VAL A 161 7.86 9.54 5.65
N ASP A 162 9.07 9.85 6.11
CA ASP A 162 9.32 10.56 7.37
C ASP A 162 8.95 12.05 7.23
N PRO A 163 7.96 12.55 7.98
CA PRO A 163 7.58 13.95 7.91
C PRO A 163 8.70 14.93 8.27
N ASP A 164 9.62 14.55 9.17
CA ASP A 164 10.72 15.43 9.56
C ASP A 164 11.78 15.51 8.45
N ASP A 165 12.02 14.43 7.69
CA ASP A 165 12.88 14.49 6.51
C ASP A 165 12.23 15.26 5.36
N VAL A 166 10.92 15.15 5.19
CA VAL A 166 10.15 15.98 4.26
C VAL A 166 10.34 17.46 4.60
N GLU A 167 10.14 17.86 5.86
CA GLU A 167 10.26 19.27 6.26
C GLU A 167 11.68 19.82 6.04
N ARG A 168 12.73 19.01 6.27
CA ARG A 168 14.13 19.40 6.00
C ARG A 168 14.43 19.62 4.52
N ARG A 169 13.70 18.97 3.62
CA ARG A 169 13.92 19.02 2.16
C ARG A 169 13.14 20.12 1.46
N ILE A 170 12.27 20.83 2.17
CA ILE A 170 11.50 21.94 1.60
C ILE A 170 12.45 23.04 1.14
N THR A 171 12.26 23.46 -0.11
CA THR A 171 12.93 24.60 -0.71
C THR A 171 11.91 25.66 -1.13
N LYS A 172 12.37 26.79 -1.69
CA LYS A 172 11.48 27.79 -2.30
C LYS A 172 10.70 27.27 -3.52
N ASN A 173 11.17 26.19 -4.14
CA ASN A 173 10.57 25.59 -5.32
C ASN A 173 9.55 24.49 -4.95
N THR A 174 9.53 24.02 -3.70
CA THR A 174 8.58 23.02 -3.25
C THR A 174 7.15 23.56 -3.33
N LYS A 175 6.26 22.82 -4.01
CA LYS A 175 4.84 23.16 -4.16
C LYS A 175 3.89 22.11 -3.59
N ALA A 176 4.33 20.86 -3.49
CA ALA A 176 3.49 19.79 -2.96
C ALA A 176 4.29 18.74 -2.21
N ILE A 177 3.58 18.04 -1.32
CA ILE A 177 4.00 16.81 -0.68
C ILE A 177 3.08 15.71 -1.20
N MET A 178 3.64 14.59 -1.63
CA MET A 178 2.91 13.44 -2.13
C MET A 178 3.26 12.20 -1.29
N PRO A 179 2.71 12.06 -0.06
CA PRO A 179 2.92 10.86 0.73
C PRO A 179 2.19 9.68 0.09
N VAL A 180 2.81 8.51 0.21
CA VAL A 180 2.25 7.24 -0.24
C VAL A 180 1.80 6.46 0.97
N HIS A 181 0.57 6.00 0.96
CA HIS A 181 0.01 5.14 2.01
C HIS A 181 0.48 3.69 1.78
N MET A 182 1.76 3.45 2.09
CA MET A 182 2.44 2.22 1.72
C MET A 182 1.78 1.03 2.42
N MET A 183 1.50 -0.02 1.63
CA MET A 183 0.80 -1.24 2.07
C MET A 183 -0.59 -0.99 2.66
N GLY A 184 -1.23 0.14 2.32
CA GLY A 184 -2.53 0.52 2.87
C GLY A 184 -2.49 1.10 4.28
N GLN A 185 -1.29 1.27 4.86
CA GLN A 185 -1.12 1.97 6.12
C GLN A 185 -1.13 3.49 5.88
N PRO A 186 -1.82 4.26 6.74
CA PRO A 186 -1.81 5.71 6.63
C PRO A 186 -0.41 6.26 6.89
N ALA A 187 -0.01 7.24 6.07
CA ALA A 187 1.12 8.10 6.40
C ALA A 187 0.73 9.04 7.56
N ASP A 188 1.68 9.73 8.18
CA ASP A 188 1.39 10.68 9.27
C ASP A 188 0.72 11.97 8.73
N LEU A 189 -0.58 11.84 8.42
CA LEU A 189 -1.37 12.90 7.82
C LEU A 189 -1.56 14.10 8.75
N ASP A 190 -1.53 13.92 10.07
CA ASP A 190 -1.55 15.07 10.99
C ASP A 190 -0.32 15.93 10.79
N ARG A 191 0.86 15.30 10.73
CA ARG A 191 2.12 16.01 10.54
C ARG A 191 2.23 16.60 9.14
N PHE A 192 1.83 15.87 8.10
CA PHE A 192 1.82 16.40 6.73
C PHE A 192 0.86 17.57 6.55
N LEU A 193 -0.33 17.54 7.14
CA LEU A 193 -1.25 18.69 7.12
C LEU A 193 -0.66 19.91 7.83
N GLN A 194 0.05 19.72 8.93
CA GLN A 194 0.75 20.82 9.62
C GLN A 194 1.85 21.43 8.76
N ILE A 195 2.69 20.59 8.13
CA ILE A 195 3.75 21.03 7.23
C ILE A 195 3.16 21.76 6.02
N ALA A 196 2.17 21.17 5.36
CA ALA A 196 1.49 21.74 4.20
C ALA A 196 0.93 23.14 4.51
N ARG A 197 0.28 23.33 5.66
CA ARG A 197 -0.21 24.65 6.10
C ARG A 197 0.92 25.63 6.40
N LYS A 198 1.96 25.19 7.11
CA LYS A 198 3.09 26.04 7.51
C LYS A 198 3.83 26.61 6.30
N TYR A 199 4.00 25.80 5.25
CA TYR A 199 4.78 26.16 4.05
C TYR A 199 3.91 26.50 2.83
N ASN A 200 2.59 26.51 2.98
CA ASN A 200 1.63 26.73 1.89
C ASN A 200 1.86 25.78 0.69
N LEU A 201 1.90 24.47 0.98
CA LEU A 201 2.08 23.39 0.03
C LEU A 201 0.79 22.61 -0.16
N PHE A 202 0.58 22.04 -1.34
CA PHE A 202 -0.47 21.05 -1.56
C PHE A 202 -0.10 19.69 -0.97
N LEU A 203 -1.11 18.92 -0.58
CA LEU A 203 -0.99 17.54 -0.11
C LEU A 203 -1.74 16.60 -1.07
N ILE A 204 -0.98 15.82 -1.85
CA ILE A 204 -1.53 14.82 -2.79
C ILE A 204 -1.41 13.44 -2.14
N GLU A 205 -2.52 12.80 -1.80
CA GLU A 205 -2.49 11.46 -1.21
C GLU A 205 -2.34 10.40 -2.31
N ASP A 206 -1.20 9.71 -2.36
CA ASP A 206 -1.10 8.46 -3.13
C ASP A 206 -1.68 7.31 -2.30
N ALA A 207 -2.98 7.08 -2.52
CA ALA A 207 -3.79 6.07 -1.87
C ALA A 207 -3.98 4.82 -2.75
N CYS A 208 -3.11 4.59 -3.75
CA CYS A 208 -3.22 3.46 -4.68
C CYS A 208 -3.22 2.08 -4.00
N GLN A 209 -2.69 1.98 -2.78
CA GLN A 209 -2.67 0.75 -1.98
C GLN A 209 -3.65 0.78 -0.79
N ALA A 210 -4.48 1.82 -0.68
CA ALA A 210 -5.18 2.16 0.56
C ALA A 210 -6.69 2.43 0.37
N HIS A 211 -7.32 1.74 -0.59
CA HIS A 211 -8.76 1.89 -0.83
C HIS A 211 -9.55 1.64 0.44
N PHE A 212 -10.39 2.62 0.81
CA PHE A 212 -11.25 2.61 2.00
C PHE A 212 -10.54 2.42 3.36
N ALA A 213 -9.20 2.47 3.40
CA ALA A 213 -8.47 2.60 4.64
C ALA A 213 -8.81 3.95 5.29
N LYS A 214 -8.73 4.01 6.62
CA LYS A 214 -9.13 5.20 7.38
C LYS A 214 -8.01 5.72 8.26
N PHE A 215 -7.89 7.04 8.29
CA PHE A 215 -7.11 7.77 9.28
C PHE A 215 -8.05 8.63 10.11
N ARG A 216 -8.09 8.40 11.43
CA ARG A 216 -8.97 9.10 12.37
C ARG A 216 -10.44 9.16 11.91
N GLY A 217 -10.92 8.05 11.36
CA GLY A 217 -12.30 7.89 10.88
C GLY A 217 -12.58 8.45 9.48
N LYS A 218 -11.65 9.21 8.87
CA LYS A 218 -11.76 9.71 7.50
C LYS A 218 -11.09 8.76 6.52
N MET A 219 -11.65 8.62 5.31
CA MET A 219 -11.06 7.77 4.27
C MET A 219 -9.74 8.35 3.77
N LEU A 220 -8.73 7.51 3.58
CA LEU A 220 -7.48 7.92 2.94
C LEU A 220 -7.73 8.32 1.50
N GLY A 221 -7.11 9.40 1.03
CA GLY A 221 -7.41 10.04 -0.26
C GLY A 221 -8.55 11.05 -0.22
N SER A 222 -9.11 11.34 0.97
CA SER A 222 -10.14 12.39 1.17
C SER A 222 -9.70 13.51 2.12
N ILE A 223 -8.44 13.49 2.55
CA ILE A 223 -7.91 14.30 3.66
C ILE A 223 -7.02 15.44 3.13
N GLY A 224 -6.18 15.14 2.15
CA GLY A 224 -5.38 16.12 1.41
C GLY A 224 -6.21 16.89 0.37
N ASP A 225 -5.53 17.61 -0.50
CA ASP A 225 -6.16 18.40 -1.56
C ASP A 225 -6.73 17.49 -2.66
N ILE A 226 -6.01 16.42 -3.02
CA ILE A 226 -6.42 15.42 -4.00
C ILE A 226 -5.92 14.03 -3.57
N GLY A 227 -6.78 13.02 -3.65
CA GLY A 227 -6.41 11.62 -3.44
C GLY A 227 -6.46 10.81 -4.74
N CYS A 228 -5.48 9.93 -4.91
CA CYS A 228 -5.30 9.13 -6.11
C CYS A 228 -5.35 7.63 -5.79
N PHE A 229 -6.00 6.87 -6.68
CA PHE A 229 -6.23 5.43 -6.51
C PHE A 229 -5.83 4.66 -7.77
N SER A 230 -5.56 3.37 -7.61
CA SER A 230 -5.22 2.46 -8.70
C SER A 230 -6.10 1.23 -8.64
N HIS A 231 -6.68 0.87 -9.78
CA HIS A 231 -7.46 -0.36 -9.94
C HIS A 231 -6.71 -1.44 -10.72
N GLN A 232 -5.39 -1.37 -10.77
CA GLN A 232 -4.58 -2.42 -11.41
C GLN A 232 -4.86 -3.78 -10.75
N SER A 233 -4.72 -4.88 -11.51
CA SER A 233 -5.13 -6.23 -11.09
C SER A 233 -4.60 -6.73 -9.74
N SER A 234 -3.46 -6.21 -9.24
CA SER A 234 -2.90 -6.57 -7.93
C SER A 234 -3.40 -5.72 -6.76
N LYS A 235 -4.19 -4.67 -7.02
CA LYS A 235 -4.72 -3.77 -6.00
C LYS A 235 -5.93 -4.39 -5.31
N VAL A 236 -6.24 -3.93 -4.10
CA VAL A 236 -7.35 -4.45 -3.27
C VAL A 236 -8.73 -4.30 -3.91
N ILE A 237 -8.89 -3.32 -4.82
CA ILE A 237 -10.05 -3.19 -5.70
C ILE A 237 -9.48 -3.12 -7.11
N SER A 238 -9.67 -4.17 -7.90
CA SER A 238 -9.15 -4.28 -9.26
C SER A 238 -10.26 -4.16 -10.32
N CYS A 239 -9.88 -3.70 -11.50
CA CYS A 239 -10.69 -3.77 -12.73
C CYS A 239 -9.99 -4.60 -13.80
#